data_AF-A0A9Y1ZB93-F1
#
_entry.id   AF-A0A9Y1ZB93-F1
#
_cell.length_a   1.000
_cell.length_b   1.000
_cell.length_c   1.000
_cell.angle_alpha   90.00
_cell.angle_beta   90.00
_cell.angle_gamma   90.00
#
_symmetry.space_group_name_H-M   'P 1'
#
loop_
_entity.id
_entity.type
_entity.pdbx_description
1 polymer ?
#
loop_
_entity_poly.entity_id
_entity_poly.type
_entity_poly.pdbx_seq_one_letter_code
_entity_poly.pdbx_strand_id
1 'polypeptide(L)'
;MPQESSLSRLRDNATEILGLLFVSLMIIGLFTEFWLLIAGLIGLLFITPLIALLIGDQEAIEEWWGEEKAEQYGDNSEEDPLETLKRRYAEGELSEAEFEYKVQQLLEVDDIESVQRTADGSQTNDPPESVEMEREDR
;
A
#
# COMPACT_ATOMS: atom_id res chain seq x y z
N MET A 1 -4.27 -25.79 22.68
CA MET A 1 -4.49 -24.44 22.12
C MET A 1 -3.36 -24.18 21.13
N PRO A 2 -3.65 -23.90 19.85
CA PRO A 2 -2.60 -23.65 18.87
C PRO A 2 -1.88 -22.36 19.28
N GLN A 3 -0.58 -22.45 19.49
CA GLN A 3 0.27 -21.31 19.78
C GLN A 3 0.40 -20.53 18.47
N GLU A 4 -0.44 -19.52 18.26
CA GLU A 4 -0.16 -18.52 17.23
C GLU A 4 1.26 -18.02 17.46
N SER A 5 2.12 -18.21 16.46
CA SER A 5 3.53 -17.84 16.59
C SER A 5 3.58 -16.33 16.89
N SER A 6 4.31 -15.94 17.94
CA SER A 6 4.40 -14.55 18.38
C SER A 6 4.82 -13.58 17.27
N LEU A 7 5.47 -14.10 16.23
CA LEU A 7 5.86 -13.39 15.02
C LEU A 7 4.67 -12.91 14.17
N SER A 8 3.60 -13.70 14.06
CA SER A 8 2.36 -13.27 13.38
C SER A 8 1.74 -12.08 14.10
N ARG A 9 1.62 -12.17 15.44
CA ARG A 9 1.07 -11.09 16.26
C ARG A 9 1.92 -9.82 16.22
N LEU A 10 3.25 -9.96 16.12
CA LEU A 10 4.15 -8.82 15.96
C LEU A 10 3.96 -8.12 14.61
N ARG A 11 3.76 -8.89 13.54
CA ARG A 11 3.54 -8.34 12.20
C ARG A 11 2.19 -7.64 12.11
N ASP A 12 1.15 -8.27 12.63
CA ASP A 12 -0.22 -7.75 12.55
C ASP A 12 -0.41 -6.48 13.38
N ASN A 13 0.38 -6.29 14.44
CA ASN A 13 0.36 -5.09 15.29
C ASN A 13 1.64 -4.24 15.15
N ALA A 14 2.40 -4.40 14.06
CA ALA A 14 3.70 -3.76 13.91
C ALA A 14 3.62 -2.24 14.03
N THR A 15 2.59 -1.63 13.42
CA THR A 15 2.37 -0.18 13.43
C THR A 15 2.05 0.34 14.82
N GLU A 16 1.22 -0.35 15.59
CA GLU A 16 0.87 0.04 16.96
C GLU A 16 2.08 -0.08 17.89
N ILE A 17 2.82 -1.18 17.81
CA ILE A 17 4.04 -1.38 18.59
C ILE A 17 5.08 -0.31 18.25
N LEU A 18 5.26 0.00 16.96
CA LEU A 18 6.20 1.03 16.51
C LEU A 18 5.81 2.41 17.04
N GLY A 19 4.52 2.76 17.00
CA GLY A 19 3.97 3.98 17.59
C GLY A 19 4.23 4.05 19.09
N LEU A 20 3.96 2.98 19.83
CA LEU A 20 4.20 2.92 21.28
C LEU A 20 5.68 3.06 21.63
N LEU A 21 6.57 2.38 20.91
CA LEU A 21 8.02 2.48 21.09
C LEU A 21 8.51 3.90 20.79
N PHE A 22 7.99 4.53 19.74
CA PHE A 22 8.33 5.91 19.38
C PHE A 22 7.90 6.91 20.47
N VAL A 23 6.66 6.79 20.96
CA VAL A 23 6.17 7.62 22.08
C VAL A 23 6.99 7.38 23.35
N SER A 24 7.35 6.12 23.63
CA SER A 24 8.21 5.78 24.78
C SER A 24 9.60 6.42 24.64
N LEU A 25 10.18 6.42 23.44
CA LEU A 25 11.45 7.08 23.15
C LEU A 25 11.37 8.59 23.36
N MET A 26 10.26 9.22 22.97
CA MET A 26 10.00 10.64 23.25
C MET A 26 9.97 10.92 24.75
N ILE A 27 9.27 10.09 25.52
CA ILE A 27 9.19 10.26 26.98
C ILE A 27 10.57 10.12 27.63
N ILE A 28 11.40 9.17 27.19
CA ILE A 28 12.80 9.04 27.66
C ILE A 28 13.63 10.28 27.30
N GLY A 29 13.37 10.88 26.13
CA GLY A 29 13.98 12.13 25.70
C GLY A 29 13.75 13.29 26.67
N LEU A 30 12.62 13.33 27.39
CA LEU A 30 12.31 14.36 28.39
C LEU A 30 13.35 14.42 29.52
N PHE A 31 13.91 13.27 29.89
CA PHE A 31 14.84 13.14 31.02
C PHE A 31 16.30 13.09 30.59
N THR A 32 16.57 12.87 29.30
CA THR A 32 17.92 12.61 28.79
C THR A 32 18.42 13.77 27.94
N GLU A 33 17.74 14.07 26.82
CA GLU A 33 18.16 15.09 25.86
C GLU A 33 16.97 15.77 25.18
N PHE A 34 16.86 17.09 25.33
CA PHE A 34 15.77 17.90 24.79
C PHE A 34 15.69 17.87 23.25
N TRP A 35 16.82 17.71 22.55
CA TRP A 35 16.84 17.63 21.09
C TRP A 35 16.11 16.40 20.54
N LEU A 36 16.03 15.31 21.30
CA LEU A 36 15.24 14.14 20.90
C LEU A 36 13.77 14.50 20.77
N LEU A 37 13.23 15.30 21.70
CA LEU A 37 11.84 15.76 21.65
C LEU A 37 11.57 16.60 20.41
N ILE A 38 12.49 17.53 20.10
CA ILE A 38 12.40 18.36 18.91
C ILE A 38 12.42 17.47 17.66
N ALA A 39 13.34 16.51 17.58
CA ALA A 39 13.46 15.59 16.45
C ALA A 39 12.22 14.71 16.28
N GLY A 40 11.68 14.13 17.35
CA GLY A 40 10.48 13.30 17.24
C GLY A 40 9.21 14.11 17.00
N LEU A 41 9.13 15.35 17.49
CA LEU A 41 8.04 16.26 17.13
C LEU A 41 8.11 16.65 15.65
N ILE A 42 9.31 16.93 15.12
CA ILE A 42 9.51 17.15 13.68
C ILE A 42 9.13 15.89 12.90
N GLY A 43 9.52 14.71 13.38
CA GLY A 43 9.10 13.44 12.80
C GLY A 43 7.58 13.32 12.69
N LEU A 44 6.87 13.57 13.79
CA LEU A 44 5.41 13.52 13.82
C LEU A 44 4.76 14.58 12.92
N LEU A 45 5.28 15.81 12.94
CA LEU A 45 4.67 16.96 12.26
C LEU A 45 5.03 17.06 10.78
N PHE A 46 6.18 16.54 10.36
CA PHE A 46 6.67 16.67 8.99
C PHE A 46 6.83 15.33 8.28
N ILE A 47 7.37 14.31 8.94
CA ILE A 47 7.64 13.03 8.28
C ILE A 47 6.34 12.26 8.05
N THR A 48 5.46 12.17 9.05
CA THR A 48 4.14 11.52 8.89
C THR A 48 3.33 12.09 7.72
N PRO A 49 3.12 13.42 7.61
CA PRO A 49 2.39 13.97 6.47
C PRO A 49 3.13 13.82 5.15
N LEU A 50 4.47 13.82 5.14
CA LEU A 50 5.23 13.52 3.91
C LEU A 50 4.97 12.09 3.42
N ILE A 51 4.92 11.12 4.34
CA ILE A 51 4.63 9.73 4.00
C ILE A 51 3.19 9.59 3.50
N ALA A 52 2.24 10.25 4.16
CA ALA A 52 0.84 10.28 3.71
C ALA A 52 0.70 10.96 2.34
N LEU A 53 1.50 11.98 2.04
CA LEU A 53 1.49 12.61 0.71
C LEU A 53 2.19 11.74 -0.36
N LEU A 54 3.19 10.95 0.03
CA LEU A 54 3.99 10.17 -0.91
C LEU A 54 3.35 8.81 -1.25
N ILE A 55 2.69 8.18 -0.29
CA ILE A 55 2.18 6.80 -0.37
C ILE A 55 0.72 6.71 0.10
N GLY A 56 0.19 7.75 0.75
CA GLY A 56 -1.17 7.71 1.28
C GLY A 56 -2.21 7.85 0.16
N ASP A 57 -3.24 7.03 0.27
CA ASP A 57 -4.44 7.09 -0.54
C ASP A 57 -5.32 8.28 -0.10
N GLN A 58 -6.36 8.58 -0.88
CA GLN A 58 -7.28 9.69 -0.68
C GLN A 58 -7.92 9.65 0.72
N GLU A 59 -8.22 8.45 1.25
CA GLU A 59 -8.72 8.25 2.61
C GLU A 59 -7.75 8.78 3.69
N ALA A 60 -6.45 8.53 3.53
CA ALA A 60 -5.44 8.97 4.50
C ALA A 60 -5.25 10.49 4.47
N ILE A 61 -5.40 11.11 3.31
CA ILE A 61 -5.31 12.57 3.16
C ILE A 61 -6.58 13.23 3.71
N GLU A 62 -7.75 12.63 3.48
CA GLU A 62 -9.04 13.09 4.01
C GLU A 62 -9.07 13.07 5.55
N GLU A 63 -8.60 11.98 6.16
CA GLU A 63 -8.56 11.86 7.62
C GLU A 63 -7.75 12.98 8.27
N TRP A 64 -6.64 13.38 7.66
CA TRP A 64 -5.70 14.35 8.22
C TRP A 64 -6.00 15.80 7.85
N TRP A 65 -6.49 16.06 6.64
CA TRP A 65 -6.64 17.42 6.09
C TRP A 65 -8.05 17.75 5.60
N GLY A 66 -8.97 16.79 5.65
CA GLY A 66 -10.35 16.94 5.19
C GLY A 66 -10.53 16.70 3.69
N GLU A 67 -11.78 16.43 3.31
CA GLU A 67 -12.20 16.06 1.96
C GLU A 67 -11.75 17.08 0.90
N GLU A 68 -11.86 18.39 1.17
CA GLU A 68 -11.44 19.46 0.25
C GLU A 68 -9.94 19.37 -0.11
N LYS A 69 -9.10 19.01 0.87
CA LYS A 69 -7.67 18.84 0.66
C LYS A 69 -7.36 17.51 -0.02
N ALA A 70 -8.11 16.46 0.32
CA ALA A 70 -8.00 15.15 -0.32
C ALA A 70 -8.35 15.22 -1.80
N GLU A 71 -9.38 15.97 -2.20
CA GLU A 71 -9.70 16.24 -3.61
C GLU A 71 -8.57 17.03 -4.28
N GLN A 72 -8.08 18.11 -3.65
CA GLN A 72 -7.01 18.93 -4.22
C GLN A 72 -5.70 18.14 -4.45
N TYR A 73 -5.35 17.23 -3.54
CA TYR A 73 -4.12 16.43 -3.63
C TYR A 73 -4.31 15.15 -4.45
N GLY A 74 -5.48 14.50 -4.41
CA GLY A 74 -5.78 13.32 -5.21
C GLY A 74 -6.15 13.61 -6.65
N ASP A 75 -6.51 14.86 -7.01
CA ASP A 75 -6.58 15.30 -8.42
C ASP A 75 -5.19 15.39 -9.08
N ASN A 76 -4.10 15.28 -8.29
CA ASN A 76 -2.74 15.10 -8.82
C ASN A 76 -2.35 13.63 -9.01
N SER A 77 -3.22 12.69 -8.61
CA SER A 77 -3.08 11.27 -8.97
C SER A 77 -3.52 11.14 -10.42
N GLU A 78 -2.55 11.33 -11.33
CA GLU A 78 -2.59 10.98 -12.76
C GLU A 78 -4.00 10.75 -13.31
N GLU A 79 -4.64 11.82 -13.80
CA GLU A 79 -5.91 11.75 -14.54
C GLU A 79 -5.93 10.49 -15.41
N ASP A 80 -6.89 9.59 -15.15
CA ASP A 80 -6.92 8.25 -15.73
C ASP A 80 -6.61 8.34 -17.23
N PRO A 81 -5.51 7.71 -17.70
CA PRO A 81 -5.12 7.77 -19.10
C PRO A 81 -6.27 7.42 -20.05
N LEU A 82 -7.17 6.53 -19.61
CA LEU A 82 -8.37 6.12 -20.33
C LEU A 82 -9.42 7.25 -20.41
N GLU A 83 -9.58 8.02 -19.34
CA GLU A 83 -10.50 9.15 -19.27
C GLU A 83 -10.05 10.31 -20.18
N THR A 84 -8.74 10.59 -20.20
CA THR A 84 -8.13 11.53 -21.15
C THR A 84 -8.35 11.10 -22.60
N LEU A 85 -8.27 9.80 -22.89
CA LEU A 85 -8.51 9.24 -24.23
C LEU A 85 -9.97 9.40 -24.68
N LYS A 86 -10.93 9.15 -23.77
CA LYS A 86 -12.37 9.31 -24.04
C LYS A 86 -12.72 10.76 -24.35
N ARG A 87 -12.17 11.72 -23.59
CA ARG A 87 -12.37 13.15 -23.82
C ARG A 87 -11.97 13.57 -25.24
N ARG A 88 -10.77 13.16 -25.69
CA ARG A 88 -10.26 13.50 -27.03
C ARG A 88 -11.00 12.82 -28.18
N TYR A 89 -11.52 11.61 -27.97
CA TYR A 89 -12.42 10.97 -28.95
C TYR A 89 -13.74 11.75 -29.07
N ALA A 90 -14.32 12.18 -27.95
CA ALA A 90 -15.55 12.97 -27.93
C ALA A 90 -15.36 14.37 -28.56
N GLU A 91 -14.18 14.96 -28.41
CA GLU A 91 -13.78 16.22 -29.06
C GLU A 91 -13.45 16.04 -30.55
N GLY A 92 -13.34 14.80 -31.04
CA GLY A 92 -13.01 14.47 -32.43
C GLY A 92 -11.52 14.63 -32.76
N GLU A 93 -10.66 14.81 -31.76
CA GLU A 93 -9.21 14.90 -31.93
C GLU A 93 -8.55 13.53 -32.16
N LEU A 94 -9.25 12.44 -31.85
CA LEU A 94 -8.78 11.08 -32.02
C LEU A 94 -9.75 10.28 -32.88
N SER A 95 -9.24 9.61 -33.92
CA SER A 95 -10.06 8.69 -34.70
C SER A 95 -10.37 7.41 -33.93
N GLU A 96 -11.44 6.71 -34.31
CA GLU A 96 -11.85 5.46 -33.65
C GLU A 96 -10.76 4.39 -33.67
N ALA A 97 -10.03 4.26 -34.79
CA ALA A 97 -8.92 3.32 -34.90
C ALA A 97 -7.73 3.67 -33.98
N GLU A 98 -7.46 4.96 -33.78
CA GLU A 98 -6.41 5.41 -32.86
C GLU A 98 -6.82 5.25 -31.40
N PHE A 99 -8.11 5.42 -31.09
CA PHE A 99 -8.67 5.14 -29.77
C PHE A 99 -8.55 3.65 -29.43
N GLU A 100 -9.01 2.75 -30.30
CA GLU A 100 -8.96 1.30 -30.09
C GLU A 100 -7.52 0.80 -29.84
N TYR A 101 -6.57 1.27 -30.66
CA TYR A 101 -5.15 0.91 -30.51
C TYR A 101 -4.57 1.37 -29.17
N LYS A 102 -4.85 2.62 -28.76
CA LYS A 102 -4.33 3.18 -27.50
C LYS A 102 -5.00 2.58 -26.27
N VAL A 103 -6.30 2.26 -26.34
CA VAL A 103 -7.03 1.56 -25.27
C VAL A 103 -6.48 0.16 -25.05
N GLN A 104 -6.21 -0.58 -26.14
CA GLN A 104 -5.63 -1.92 -26.03
C GLN A 104 -4.24 -1.90 -25.41
N GLN A 105 -3.42 -0.90 -25.74
CA GLN A 105 -2.10 -0.71 -25.14
C GLN A 105 -2.18 -0.40 -23.64
N LEU A 106 -3.13 0.43 -23.20
CA LEU A 106 -3.31 0.76 -21.78
C LEU A 106 -3.83 -0.43 -20.97
N LEU A 107 -4.78 -1.19 -21.51
CA LEU A 107 -5.30 -2.41 -20.87
C LEU A 107 -4.22 -3.47 -20.68
N GLU A 108 -3.29 -3.60 -21.63
CA GLU A 108 -2.18 -4.55 -21.52
C GLU A 108 -1.19 -4.17 -20.39
N VAL A 109 -1.00 -2.88 -20.12
CA VAL A 109 -0.11 -2.40 -19.05
C VAL A 109 -0.73 -2.61 -17.66
N ASP A 110 -2.01 -2.27 -17.48
CA ASP A 110 -2.73 -2.47 -16.21
C ASP A 110 -2.82 -3.96 -15.82
N ASP A 111 -2.98 -4.86 -16.80
CA ASP A 111 -3.02 -6.30 -16.55
C ASP A 111 -1.66 -6.82 -16.04
N ILE A 112 -0.55 -6.27 -16.55
CA ILE A 112 0.81 -6.64 -16.11
C ILE A 112 1.12 -6.14 -14.70
N GLU A 113 0.60 -4.98 -14.30
CA GLU A 113 0.76 -4.43 -12.95
C GLU A 113 -0.09 -5.20 -11.92
N SER A 114 -1.32 -5.56 -12.28
CA SER A 114 -2.22 -6.33 -11.41
C SER A 114 -1.77 -7.78 -11.20
N VAL A 115 -1.17 -8.42 -12.20
CA VAL A 115 -0.59 -9.78 -12.09
C VAL A 115 0.66 -9.79 -11.21
N GLN A 116 1.51 -8.75 -11.24
CA GLN A 116 2.67 -8.65 -10.35
C GLN A 116 2.28 -8.57 -8.87
N ARG A 117 1.15 -7.92 -8.54
CA ARG A 117 0.61 -7.88 -7.18
C ARG A 117 0.07 -9.23 -6.70
N THR A 118 -0.40 -10.08 -7.63
CA THR A 118 -0.92 -11.42 -7.31
C THR A 118 0.19 -12.48 -7.25
N ALA A 119 1.28 -12.30 -8.00
CA ALA A 119 2.42 -13.22 -8.02
C ALA A 119 3.24 -13.24 -6.71
N ASP A 120 3.14 -12.20 -5.87
CA ASP A 120 3.75 -12.15 -4.53
C ASP A 120 2.87 -12.80 -3.44
N GLY A 121 1.68 -13.31 -3.80
CA GLY A 121 0.70 -13.87 -2.86
C GLY A 121 0.41 -15.37 -2.97
N SER A 122 0.94 -16.09 -3.97
CA SER A 122 0.60 -17.50 -4.17
C SER A 122 1.83 -18.41 -4.19
N GLN A 123 2.37 -18.66 -3.00
CA GLN A 123 3.02 -19.93 -2.68
C GLN A 123 2.10 -20.71 -1.74
N THR A 124 0.95 -21.13 -2.28
CA THR A 124 0.19 -22.26 -1.73
C THR A 124 0.95 -23.54 -2.10
N ASN A 125 1.99 -23.84 -1.34
CA ASN A 125 2.60 -25.16 -1.36
C ASN A 125 1.72 -26.08 -0.49
N ASP A 126 0.65 -26.62 -1.09
CA ASP A 126 0.04 -27.86 -0.59
C ASP A 126 1.07 -28.99 -0.79
N PRO A 127 1.62 -29.60 0.26
CA PRO A 127 2.41 -30.81 0.10
C PRO A 127 1.47 -31.98 -0.21
N PRO A 128 1.80 -32.85 -1.18
CA PRO A 128 0.96 -33.98 -1.52
C PRO A 128 0.82 -34.94 -0.33
N GLU A 129 -0.44 -35.30 -0.09
CA GLU A 129 -0.94 -36.46 0.63
C GLU A 129 0.10 -37.59 0.72
N SER A 130 0.60 -37.84 1.93
CA SER A 130 1.44 -39.00 2.19
C SER A 130 0.56 -40.25 2.15
N VAL A 131 0.57 -40.94 1.01
CA VAL A 131 0.01 -42.27 0.88
C VAL A 131 0.81 -43.21 1.79
N GLU A 132 0.16 -43.58 2.86
CA GLU A 132 0.54 -44.57 3.87
C GLU A 132 0.79 -45.91 3.17
N MET A 133 2.05 -46.21 2.82
CA MET A 133 2.45 -47.56 2.43
C MET A 133 2.71 -48.39 3.68
N GLU A 134 1.61 -48.92 4.20
CA GLU A 134 1.54 -50.14 4.99
C GLU A 134 2.47 -51.20 4.37
N ARG A 135 3.62 -51.43 5.01
CA ARG A 135 4.48 -52.58 4.72
C ARG A 135 4.33 -53.56 5.86
N GLU A 136 3.27 -54.35 5.72
CA GLU A 136 3.09 -55.61 6.42
C GLU A 136 4.11 -56.64 5.90
N ASP A 137 4.68 -57.39 6.85
CA ASP A 137 5.15 -58.78 6.74
C ASP A 137 6.52 -59.07 6.08
N ARG A 138 7.56 -59.28 6.92
CA ARG A 138 8.26 -60.57 7.07
C ARG A 138 9.21 -60.57 8.27
#